data_AF-A0A956NLU8-F1
#
_entry.id   AF-A0A956NLU8-F1
#
_cell.length_a   1.000
_cell.length_b   1.000
_cell.length_c   1.000
_cell.angle_alpha   90.00
_cell.angle_beta   90.00
_cell.angle_gamma   90.00
#
_symmetry.space_group_name_H-M   'P 1'
#
loop_
_entity.id
_entity.type
_entity.pdbx_description
1 polymer ?
#
loop_
_entity_poly.entity_id
_entity_poly.type
_entity_poly.pdbx_seq_one_letter_code
_entity_poly.pdbx_strand_id
1 'polypeptide(L)'
;MNVIKSIFLWSWRTIWGLVWLSMVVIVCGLGLLFYFQKVAAPQMLQTLAQEVQLMVNGQSEVSLEEGVDTIKHLTTDTVNTADHGRWESNTATIYIETQNPTFVAAYQTAIANWNATGAFTFVVTTDPSQADIIATEMNDGNTQAAGEANSTTNLLTNYYSSVTVRLNSYYLLNEQYGYDLDRIVHTAEHELGHAIGLDHKDNQTSVMESAGSNHGIQQADIDAVVQLYTTY
;
A
#
# COMPACT_ATOMS: atom_id res chain seq x y z
N MET A 1 -70.65 14.74 -36.08
CA MET A 1 -69.26 15.22 -36.22
C MET A 1 -68.62 15.66 -34.89
N ASN A 2 -69.38 16.03 -33.85
CA ASN A 2 -68.82 16.49 -32.57
C ASN A 2 -68.37 15.35 -31.64
N VAL A 3 -69.06 14.20 -31.67
CA VAL A 3 -68.76 13.05 -30.78
C VAL A 3 -67.40 12.41 -31.09
N ILE A 4 -67.05 12.27 -32.38
CA ILE A 4 -65.76 11.69 -32.81
C ILE A 4 -64.58 12.61 -32.40
N LYS A 5 -64.75 13.93 -32.52
CA LYS A 5 -63.77 14.91 -32.04
C LYS A 5 -63.63 14.88 -30.52
N SER A 6 -64.74 14.73 -29.78
CA SER A 6 -64.71 14.59 -28.32
C SER A 6 -64.01 13.32 -27.87
N ILE A 7 -64.21 12.18 -28.55
CA ILE A 7 -63.53 10.92 -28.24
C ILE A 7 -62.03 11.05 -28.54
N PHE A 8 -61.65 11.63 -29.69
CA PHE A 8 -60.25 11.84 -30.03
C PHE A 8 -59.53 12.78 -29.03
N LEU A 9 -60.16 13.89 -28.65
CA LEU A 9 -59.62 14.82 -27.66
C LEU A 9 -59.54 14.20 -26.27
N TRP A 10 -60.49 13.33 -25.91
CA TRP A 10 -60.46 12.58 -24.66
C TRP A 10 -59.33 11.56 -24.64
N SER A 11 -59.19 10.74 -25.69
CA SER A 11 -58.08 9.78 -25.82
C SER A 11 -56.72 10.49 -25.84
N TRP A 12 -56.59 11.60 -26.56
CA TRP A 12 -55.38 12.43 -26.58
C TRP A 12 -55.03 12.99 -25.20
N ARG A 13 -56.01 13.54 -24.47
CA ARG A 13 -55.83 13.99 -23.08
C ARG A 13 -55.43 12.85 -22.14
N THR A 14 -55.98 11.66 -22.34
CA THR A 14 -55.70 10.51 -21.48
C THR A 14 -54.27 10.01 -21.70
N ILE A 15 -53.82 9.93 -22.96
CA ILE A 15 -52.44 9.56 -23.33
C ILE A 15 -51.45 10.57 -22.75
N TRP A 16 -51.67 11.87 -22.96
CA TRP A 16 -50.80 12.90 -22.41
C TRP A 16 -50.85 12.95 -20.88
N GLY A 17 -51.99 12.63 -20.27
CA GLY A 17 -52.12 12.48 -18.82
C GLY A 17 -51.25 11.35 -18.26
N LEU A 18 -51.19 10.20 -18.96
CA LEU A 18 -50.33 9.06 -18.58
C LEU A 18 -48.84 9.38 -18.76
N VAL A 19 -48.48 10.08 -19.84
CA VAL A 19 -47.10 10.56 -20.05
C VAL A 19 -46.70 11.54 -18.95
N TRP A 20 -47.56 12.49 -18.59
CA TRP A 20 -47.30 13.43 -17.50
C TRP A 20 -47.16 12.73 -16.14
N LEU A 21 -48.02 11.75 -15.85
CA LEU A 21 -47.93 10.92 -14.65
C LEU A 21 -46.60 10.17 -14.57
N SER A 22 -46.15 9.58 -15.68
CA SER A 22 -44.85 8.88 -15.74
C SER A 22 -43.66 9.82 -15.49
N MET A 23 -43.69 11.05 -16.04
CA MET A 23 -42.64 12.04 -15.78
C MET A 23 -42.60 12.47 -14.31
N VAL A 24 -43.77 12.65 -13.67
CA VAL A 24 -43.83 12.96 -12.23
C VAL A 24 -43.27 11.81 -11.39
N VAL A 25 -43.61 10.56 -11.71
CA VAL A 25 -43.07 9.39 -11.00
C VAL A 25 -41.56 9.27 -11.19
N ILE A 26 -41.03 9.55 -12.37
CA ILE A 26 -39.58 9.57 -12.62
C ILE A 26 -38.91 10.71 -11.84
N VAL A 27 -39.48 11.91 -11.82
CA VAL A 27 -38.94 13.05 -11.05
C VAL A 27 -39.01 12.79 -9.54
N CYS A 28 -40.09 12.19 -9.05
CA CYS A 28 -40.21 11.76 -7.65
C CYS A 28 -39.23 10.62 -7.34
N GLY A 29 -39.04 9.67 -8.26
CA GLY A 29 -38.08 8.56 -8.12
C GLY A 29 -36.64 9.04 -8.13
N LEU A 30 -36.28 9.97 -9.03
CA LEU A 30 -34.98 10.64 -9.05
C LEU A 30 -34.79 11.55 -7.84
N GLY A 31 -35.84 12.24 -7.40
CA GLY A 31 -35.84 13.04 -6.18
C GLY A 31 -35.66 12.18 -4.92
N LEU A 32 -36.29 11.00 -4.86
CA LEU A 32 -36.08 10.00 -3.83
C LEU A 32 -34.68 9.40 -3.91
N LEU A 33 -34.17 9.05 -5.10
CA LEU A 33 -32.78 8.60 -5.30
C LEU A 33 -31.77 9.66 -4.87
N PHE A 34 -31.99 10.93 -5.21
CA PHE A 34 -31.14 12.04 -4.79
C PHE A 34 -31.28 12.31 -3.28
N TYR A 35 -32.49 12.18 -2.71
CA TYR A 35 -32.72 12.26 -1.27
C TYR A 35 -32.05 11.11 -0.52
N PHE A 36 -32.12 9.87 -1.03
CA PHE A 36 -31.43 8.71 -0.44
C PHE A 36 -29.91 8.77 -0.66
N GLN A 37 -29.41 9.33 -1.76
CA GLN A 37 -27.97 9.65 -1.89
C GLN A 37 -27.54 10.79 -0.95
N LYS A 38 -28.42 11.74 -0.63
CA LYS A 38 -28.18 12.80 0.38
C LYS A 38 -28.28 12.28 1.82
N VAL A 39 -29.13 11.28 2.07
CA VAL A 39 -29.34 10.63 3.38
C VAL A 39 -28.36 9.47 3.62
N ALA A 40 -27.77 8.91 2.56
CA ALA A 40 -26.62 8.01 2.61
C ALA A 40 -25.31 8.76 2.32
N ALA A 41 -25.13 9.91 2.96
CA ALA A 41 -23.79 10.27 3.38
C ALA A 41 -23.48 9.35 4.57
N PRO A 42 -22.39 8.55 4.57
CA PRO A 42 -21.97 7.90 5.80
C PRO A 42 -21.87 9.00 6.86
N GLN A 43 -22.32 8.74 8.10
CA GLN A 43 -22.30 9.75 9.17
C GLN A 43 -20.94 10.47 9.29
N MET A 44 -19.86 9.78 8.90
CA MET A 44 -18.49 10.29 8.67
C MET A 44 -18.35 11.50 7.72
N LEU A 45 -19.06 11.54 6.59
CA LEU A 45 -18.93 12.63 5.61
C LEU A 45 -19.65 13.90 6.06
N GLN A 46 -20.71 13.75 6.87
CA GLN A 46 -21.40 14.88 7.49
C GLN A 46 -20.61 15.42 8.68
N THR A 47 -20.00 14.55 9.50
CA THR A 47 -19.09 14.98 10.57
C THR A 47 -17.83 15.65 10.02
N LEU A 48 -17.22 15.10 8.97
CA LEU A 48 -16.07 15.72 8.29
C LEU A 48 -16.43 17.07 7.64
N ALA A 49 -17.58 17.17 6.97
CA ALA A 49 -18.02 18.45 6.41
C ALA A 49 -18.28 19.49 7.51
N GLN A 50 -18.83 19.07 8.65
CA GLN A 50 -19.10 19.94 9.80
C GLN A 50 -17.82 20.35 10.53
N GLU A 51 -16.83 19.46 10.64
CA GLU A 51 -15.48 19.75 11.15
C GLU A 51 -14.71 20.68 10.22
N VAL A 52 -14.77 20.48 8.90
CA VAL A 52 -14.17 21.41 7.92
C VAL A 52 -14.87 22.78 7.95
N GLN A 53 -16.18 22.82 8.15
CA GLN A 53 -16.92 24.08 8.31
C GLN A 53 -16.55 24.81 9.61
N LEU A 54 -16.27 24.08 10.70
CA LEU A 54 -15.77 24.63 11.97
C LEU A 54 -14.29 25.05 11.90
N MET A 55 -13.49 24.38 11.06
CA MET A 55 -12.09 24.67 10.75
C MET A 55 -11.94 25.95 9.92
N VAL A 56 -12.79 26.15 8.91
CA VAL A 56 -12.85 27.40 8.12
C VAL A 56 -13.32 28.58 8.97
N ASN A 57 -14.17 28.34 9.98
CA ASN A 57 -14.64 29.34 10.92
C ASN A 57 -13.69 29.57 12.11
N GLY A 58 -12.54 28.90 12.16
CA GLY A 58 -11.47 29.15 13.13
C GLY A 58 -11.79 28.76 14.59
N GLN A 59 -12.69 27.79 14.82
CA GLN A 59 -13.15 27.41 16.17
C GLN A 59 -12.66 26.03 16.66
N SER A 60 -11.71 25.38 15.99
CA SER A 60 -11.09 24.17 16.53
C SER A 60 -9.60 24.11 16.18
N GLU A 61 -8.79 24.02 17.23
CA GLU A 61 -7.35 23.75 17.19
C GLU A 61 -7.19 22.23 17.17
N VAL A 62 -7.19 21.63 15.97
CA VAL A 62 -6.77 20.23 15.80
C VAL A 62 -5.35 20.28 15.26
N SER A 63 -4.42 19.71 16.02
CA SER A 63 -3.02 19.59 15.64
C SER A 63 -2.91 18.61 14.47
N LEU A 64 -2.62 19.14 13.28
CA LEU A 64 -2.14 18.36 12.14
C LEU A 64 -0.88 17.53 12.47
N GLU A 65 -0.23 17.84 13.60
CA GLU A 65 0.93 17.13 14.11
C GLU A 65 0.63 15.70 14.55
N GLU A 66 -0.52 15.36 15.16
CA GLU A 66 -0.78 13.98 15.63
C GLU A 66 -1.02 13.01 14.46
N GLY A 67 -1.74 13.43 13.42
CA GLY A 67 -1.98 12.61 12.22
C GLY A 67 -0.72 12.44 11.38
N VAL A 68 0.13 13.48 11.30
CA VAL A 68 1.43 13.42 10.63
C VAL A 68 2.45 12.63 11.46
N ASP A 69 2.44 12.73 12.79
CA ASP A 69 3.29 11.92 13.68
C ASP A 69 2.91 10.44 13.62
N THR A 70 1.62 10.11 13.56
CA THR A 70 1.17 8.71 13.43
C THR A 70 1.65 8.10 12.11
N ILE A 71 1.70 8.89 11.03
CA ILE A 71 2.25 8.44 9.73
C ILE A 71 3.79 8.42 9.73
N LYS A 72 4.45 9.36 10.42
CA LYS A 72 5.92 9.39 10.57
C LYS A 72 6.44 8.29 11.50
N HIS A 73 5.64 7.83 12.44
CA HIS A 73 6.00 6.80 13.43
C HIS A 73 5.61 5.38 12.99
N LEU A 74 5.05 5.20 11.79
CA LEU A 74 5.05 3.89 11.14
C LEU A 74 6.49 3.58 10.77
N THR A 75 7.15 2.72 11.54
CA THR A 75 8.39 2.12 11.08
C THR A 75 8.07 1.33 9.81
N THR A 76 8.91 1.46 8.81
CA THR A 76 8.77 0.70 7.56
C THR A 76 8.80 -0.78 7.86
N ASP A 77 9.46 -1.19 8.94
CA ASP A 77 9.76 -2.59 9.20
C ASP A 77 9.90 -2.94 10.70
N THR A 78 10.10 -4.23 10.99
CA THR A 78 10.59 -4.76 12.26
C THR A 78 11.64 -5.81 11.95
N VAL A 79 12.88 -5.61 12.39
CA VAL A 79 13.93 -6.63 12.27
C VAL A 79 13.99 -7.42 13.58
N ASN A 80 13.83 -8.75 13.54
CA ASN A 80 14.27 -9.60 14.66
C ASN A 80 15.80 -9.67 14.64
N THR A 81 16.45 -8.74 15.35
CA THR A 81 17.91 -8.55 15.45
C THR A 81 18.65 -9.65 16.22
N ALA A 82 18.06 -10.84 16.36
CA ALA A 82 18.68 -11.91 17.12
C ALA A 82 20.06 -12.31 16.56
N ASP A 83 20.32 -12.12 15.25
CA ASP A 83 21.64 -12.33 14.67
C ASP A 83 21.87 -11.46 13.41
N HIS A 84 22.65 -10.38 13.51
CA HIS A 84 23.14 -9.63 12.34
C HIS A 84 24.05 -10.54 11.50
N GLY A 85 23.71 -10.79 10.24
CA GLY A 85 24.42 -11.72 9.36
C GLY A 85 24.56 -11.21 7.92
N ARG A 86 25.10 -12.06 7.05
CA ARG A 86 25.12 -11.84 5.60
C ARG A 86 25.16 -13.15 4.84
N TRP A 87 25.01 -13.14 3.53
CA TRP A 87 25.27 -14.32 2.72
C TRP A 87 26.79 -14.57 2.58
N GLU A 88 27.18 -15.79 2.24
CA GLU A 88 28.60 -16.11 1.98
C GLU A 88 29.15 -15.30 0.79
N SER A 89 28.31 -15.04 -0.21
CA SER A 89 28.61 -14.23 -1.40
C SER A 89 27.49 -13.22 -1.67
N ASN A 90 27.71 -12.26 -2.57
CA ASN A 90 26.72 -11.23 -2.92
C ASN A 90 25.60 -11.76 -3.84
N THR A 91 25.24 -13.03 -3.73
CA THR A 91 24.19 -13.67 -4.52
C THR A 91 23.33 -14.53 -3.61
N ALA A 92 22.02 -14.43 -3.77
CA ALA A 92 21.04 -15.30 -3.10
C ALA A 92 19.88 -15.62 -4.05
N THR A 93 19.31 -16.81 -3.90
CA THR A 93 18.11 -17.23 -4.62
C THR A 93 16.86 -16.74 -3.90
N ILE A 94 15.84 -16.34 -4.66
CA ILE A 94 14.60 -15.78 -4.11
C ILE A 94 13.36 -16.39 -4.76
N TYR A 95 12.38 -16.76 -3.95
CA TYR A 95 11.06 -17.22 -4.38
C TYR A 95 9.99 -16.22 -3.93
N ILE A 96 9.16 -15.76 -4.88
CA ILE A 96 8.00 -14.90 -4.58
C ILE A 96 6.81 -15.82 -4.31
N GLU A 97 6.38 -15.90 -3.06
CA GLU A 97 5.28 -16.74 -2.59
C GLU A 97 3.93 -16.04 -2.63
N THR A 98 3.90 -14.71 -2.41
CA THR A 98 2.64 -13.96 -2.48
C THR A 98 2.00 -14.08 -3.86
N GLN A 99 0.67 -14.23 -3.87
CA GLN A 99 -0.14 -14.25 -5.08
C GLN A 99 -0.82 -12.88 -5.33
N ASN A 100 -0.61 -11.90 -4.46
CA ASN A 100 -1.16 -10.56 -4.60
C ASN A 100 -0.45 -9.82 -5.74
N PRO A 101 -1.17 -9.36 -6.77
CA PRO A 101 -0.53 -8.76 -7.95
C PRO A 101 0.26 -7.48 -7.62
N THR A 102 -0.16 -6.69 -6.64
CA THR A 102 0.55 -5.48 -6.22
C THR A 102 1.89 -5.84 -5.58
N PHE A 103 1.91 -6.81 -4.68
CA PHE A 103 3.15 -7.24 -4.03
C PHE A 103 4.06 -8.05 -4.95
N VAL A 104 3.51 -8.87 -5.85
CA VAL A 104 4.29 -9.51 -6.91
C VAL A 104 5.01 -8.45 -7.75
N ALA A 105 4.30 -7.39 -8.18
CA ALA A 105 4.90 -6.30 -8.94
C ALA A 105 5.97 -5.54 -8.13
N ALA A 106 5.69 -5.29 -6.84
CA ALA A 106 6.63 -4.61 -5.96
C ALA A 106 7.93 -5.41 -5.76
N TYR A 107 7.83 -6.71 -5.43
CA TYR A 107 8.99 -7.58 -5.29
C TYR A 107 9.78 -7.72 -6.58
N GLN A 108 9.12 -7.94 -7.72
CA GLN A 108 9.80 -8.03 -9.01
C GLN A 108 10.56 -6.76 -9.34
N THR A 109 9.97 -5.60 -9.07
CA THR A 109 10.60 -4.30 -9.29
C THR A 109 11.78 -4.09 -8.35
N ALA A 110 11.61 -4.35 -7.06
CA ALA A 110 12.68 -4.21 -6.07
C ALA A 110 13.86 -5.15 -6.35
N ILE A 111 13.59 -6.41 -6.72
CA ILE A 111 14.61 -7.39 -7.16
C ILE A 111 15.36 -6.84 -8.38
N ALA A 112 14.65 -6.34 -9.39
CA ALA A 112 15.25 -5.80 -10.60
C ALA A 112 16.11 -4.57 -10.29
N ASN A 113 15.65 -3.69 -9.40
CA ASN A 113 16.36 -2.48 -9.01
C ASN A 113 17.65 -2.81 -8.26
N TRP A 114 17.61 -3.70 -7.26
CA TRP A 114 18.82 -4.19 -6.59
C TRP A 114 19.80 -4.86 -7.55
N ASN A 115 19.32 -5.75 -8.43
CA ASN A 115 20.16 -6.41 -9.42
C ASN A 115 20.81 -5.41 -10.40
N ALA A 116 20.09 -4.35 -10.79
CA ALA A 116 20.59 -3.32 -11.69
C ALA A 116 21.73 -2.50 -11.09
N THR A 117 21.85 -2.44 -9.76
CA THR A 117 23.01 -1.79 -9.09
C THR A 117 24.32 -2.53 -9.34
N GLY A 118 24.26 -3.85 -9.58
CA GLY A 118 25.42 -4.72 -9.68
C GLY A 118 26.12 -5.04 -8.35
N ALA A 119 25.63 -4.52 -7.21
CA ALA A 119 26.24 -4.77 -5.90
C ALA A 119 25.81 -6.13 -5.30
N PHE A 120 24.55 -6.52 -5.51
CA PHE A 120 24.00 -7.81 -5.10
C PHE A 120 23.19 -8.44 -6.25
N THR A 121 23.12 -9.77 -6.29
CA THR A 121 22.34 -10.50 -7.30
C THR A 121 21.30 -11.41 -6.64
N PHE A 122 20.03 -11.08 -6.79
CA PHE A 122 18.92 -11.98 -6.54
C PHE A 122 18.65 -12.86 -7.78
N VAL A 123 18.65 -14.17 -7.58
CA VAL A 123 18.32 -15.16 -8.61
C VAL A 123 16.92 -15.69 -8.36
N VAL A 124 15.95 -15.28 -9.17
CA VAL A 124 14.55 -15.73 -9.01
C VAL A 124 14.44 -17.22 -9.33
N THR A 125 13.86 -17.98 -8.40
CA THR A 125 13.51 -19.40 -8.58
C THR A 125 11.99 -19.58 -8.57
N THR A 126 11.52 -20.63 -9.23
CA THR A 126 10.11 -21.08 -9.18
C THR A 126 9.91 -22.24 -8.21
N ASP A 127 10.98 -22.77 -7.64
CA ASP A 127 10.95 -23.85 -6.66
C ASP A 127 11.30 -23.30 -5.27
N PRO A 128 10.35 -23.23 -4.32
CA PRO A 128 10.60 -22.69 -2.99
C PRO A 128 11.63 -23.50 -2.20
N SER A 129 11.84 -24.78 -2.53
CA SER A 129 12.86 -25.61 -1.85
C SER A 129 14.30 -25.24 -2.22
N GLN A 130 14.47 -24.46 -3.30
CA GLN A 130 15.76 -23.97 -3.78
C GLN A 130 15.97 -22.49 -3.45
N ALA A 131 15.12 -21.89 -2.62
CA ALA A 131 15.18 -20.47 -2.31
C ALA A 131 15.88 -20.20 -0.98
N ASP A 132 16.87 -19.31 -1.00
CA ASP A 132 17.50 -18.75 0.20
C ASP A 132 16.56 -17.74 0.87
N ILE A 133 15.79 -17.02 0.06
CA ILE A 133 14.87 -15.97 0.47
C ILE A 133 13.44 -16.30 0.02
N ILE A 134 12.49 -16.24 0.96
CA ILE A 134 11.06 -16.31 0.68
C ILE A 134 10.46 -14.91 0.79
N ALA A 135 9.96 -14.37 -0.32
CA ALA A 135 9.24 -13.10 -0.38
C ALA A 135 7.73 -13.35 -0.36
N THR A 136 7.08 -13.02 0.75
CA THR A 136 5.68 -13.34 1.05
C THR A 136 4.94 -12.13 1.61
N GLU A 137 3.77 -12.32 2.18
CA GLU A 137 2.97 -11.24 2.73
C GLU A 137 2.43 -11.56 4.12
N MET A 138 2.07 -10.51 4.85
CA MET A 138 1.33 -10.60 6.09
C MET A 138 0.17 -9.62 6.11
N ASN A 139 -0.68 -9.76 7.11
CA ASN A 139 -1.78 -8.85 7.41
C ASN A 139 -1.89 -8.73 8.93
N ASP A 140 -1.06 -7.87 9.51
CA ASP A 140 -1.01 -7.71 10.96
C ASP A 140 -0.97 -6.23 11.33
N GLY A 141 -2.07 -5.73 11.90
CA GLY A 141 -2.14 -4.37 12.44
C GLY A 141 -1.67 -4.23 13.88
N ASN A 142 -1.18 -5.32 14.50
CA ASN A 142 -0.60 -5.26 15.85
C ASN A 142 0.89 -4.87 15.82
N THR A 143 1.57 -5.10 14.69
CA THR A 143 2.88 -4.51 14.42
C THR A 143 2.72 -3.15 13.77
N GLN A 144 3.64 -2.22 14.03
CA GLN A 144 3.67 -0.90 13.37
C GLN A 144 4.39 -0.94 12.01
N ALA A 145 4.86 -2.11 11.61
CA ALA A 145 5.72 -2.32 10.47
C ALA A 145 4.95 -2.51 9.15
N ALA A 146 5.34 -1.76 8.12
CA ALA A 146 4.81 -1.90 6.76
C ALA A 146 5.38 -3.12 6.02
N GLY A 147 6.54 -3.62 6.44
CA GLY A 147 7.20 -4.85 6.02
C GLY A 147 7.95 -5.52 7.16
N GLU A 148 8.60 -6.65 6.90
CA GLU A 148 9.42 -7.36 7.89
C GLU A 148 10.41 -8.25 7.14
N ALA A 149 11.68 -8.22 7.56
CA ALA A 149 12.69 -9.19 7.16
C ALA A 149 13.17 -9.99 8.39
N ASN A 150 12.90 -11.30 8.37
CA ASN A 150 13.32 -12.23 9.42
C ASN A 150 14.38 -13.19 8.88
N SER A 151 15.60 -13.07 9.41
CA SER A 151 16.73 -13.92 9.04
C SER A 151 16.96 -15.05 10.04
N THR A 152 17.37 -16.21 9.54
CA THR A 152 18.03 -17.26 10.33
C THR A 152 19.51 -17.26 9.97
N THR A 153 20.38 -17.26 10.97
CA THR A 153 21.83 -17.33 10.76
C THR A 153 22.42 -18.63 11.32
N ASN A 154 23.57 -18.99 10.76
CA ASN A 154 24.42 -20.02 11.32
C ASN A 154 25.33 -19.41 12.39
N LEU A 155 25.14 -19.79 13.65
CA LEU A 155 25.88 -19.26 14.81
C LEU A 155 27.41 -19.38 14.73
N LEU A 156 27.95 -20.29 13.91
CA LEU A 156 29.40 -20.49 13.79
C LEU A 156 30.04 -19.62 12.71
N THR A 157 29.30 -19.32 11.64
CA THR A 157 29.80 -18.60 10.46
C THR A 157 29.24 -17.19 10.34
N ASN A 158 28.18 -16.89 11.09
CA ASN A 158 27.38 -15.69 10.98
C ASN A 158 26.74 -15.47 9.60
N TYR A 159 26.69 -16.53 8.77
CA TYR A 159 26.02 -16.49 7.49
C TYR A 159 24.54 -16.78 7.62
N TYR A 160 23.74 -16.11 6.79
CA TYR A 160 22.33 -16.45 6.63
C TYR A 160 22.19 -17.88 6.11
N SER A 161 21.24 -18.61 6.71
CA SER A 161 20.77 -19.91 6.22
C SER A 161 19.42 -19.79 5.52
N SER A 162 18.61 -18.79 5.89
CA SER A 162 17.39 -18.41 5.20
C SER A 162 16.93 -17.02 5.63
N VAL A 163 16.18 -16.33 4.78
CA VAL A 163 15.47 -15.09 5.14
C VAL A 163 14.02 -15.16 4.65
N THR A 164 13.07 -14.74 5.49
CA THR A 164 11.68 -14.52 5.10
C THR A 164 11.42 -13.03 5.08
N VAL A 165 11.02 -12.51 3.93
CA VAL A 165 10.63 -11.11 3.75
C VAL A 165 9.12 -11.05 3.58
N ARG A 166 8.45 -10.15 4.30
CA ARG A 166 6.99 -10.00 4.31
C ARG A 166 6.60 -8.55 4.06
N LEU A 167 5.71 -8.31 3.11
CA LEU A 167 5.01 -7.04 2.99
C LEU A 167 3.68 -7.08 3.76
N ASN A 168 3.38 -6.03 4.52
CA ASN A 168 2.19 -5.96 5.36
C ASN A 168 1.01 -5.31 4.63
N SER A 169 0.09 -6.14 4.15
CA SER A 169 -1.13 -5.70 3.47
C SER A 169 -2.04 -4.82 4.33
N TYR A 170 -1.96 -4.91 5.67
CA TYR A 170 -2.74 -4.06 6.58
C TYR A 170 -2.49 -2.57 6.34
N TYR A 171 -1.23 -2.21 6.05
CA TYR A 171 -0.80 -0.84 5.78
C TYR A 171 -0.72 -0.55 4.28
N LEU A 172 0.00 -1.39 3.54
CA LEU A 172 0.41 -1.11 2.17
C LEU A 172 -0.73 -1.15 1.15
N LEU A 173 -1.82 -1.87 1.44
CA LEU A 173 -2.98 -1.99 0.56
C LEU A 173 -4.23 -1.27 1.11
N ASN A 174 -4.12 -0.62 2.27
CA ASN A 174 -5.20 0.17 2.83
C ASN A 174 -5.01 1.64 2.44
N GLU A 175 -5.96 2.15 1.63
CA GLU A 175 -5.97 3.51 1.11
C GLU A 175 -5.87 4.60 2.20
N GLN A 176 -6.27 4.30 3.44
CA GLN A 176 -6.17 5.23 4.57
C GLN A 176 -4.72 5.62 4.90
N TYR A 177 -3.74 4.76 4.59
CA TYR A 177 -2.33 5.02 4.85
C TYR A 177 -1.60 5.65 3.64
N GLY A 178 -2.28 5.80 2.50
CA GLY A 178 -1.78 6.58 1.36
C GLY A 178 -0.50 6.05 0.71
N TYR A 179 -0.29 4.73 0.71
CA TYR A 179 0.78 4.11 -0.06
C TYR A 179 0.40 4.06 -1.54
N ASP A 180 1.21 4.69 -2.40
CA ASP A 180 1.19 4.45 -3.83
C ASP A 180 2.12 3.27 -4.17
N LEU A 181 2.11 2.84 -5.44
CA LEU A 181 2.92 1.70 -5.86
C LEU A 181 4.43 1.95 -5.64
N ASP A 182 4.91 3.18 -5.85
CA ASP A 182 6.32 3.53 -5.66
C ASP A 182 6.73 3.35 -4.20
N ARG A 183 5.92 3.80 -3.24
CA ARG A 183 6.19 3.58 -1.82
C ARG A 183 6.16 2.10 -1.44
N ILE A 184 5.27 1.30 -2.04
CA ILE A 184 5.26 -0.17 -1.81
C ILE A 184 6.52 -0.82 -2.40
N VAL A 185 7.00 -0.35 -3.56
CA VAL A 185 8.28 -0.79 -4.13
C VAL A 185 9.43 -0.43 -3.20
N HIS A 186 9.49 0.80 -2.68
CA HIS A 186 10.53 1.20 -1.72
C HIS A 186 10.48 0.38 -0.43
N THR A 187 9.29 0.04 0.09
CA THR A 187 9.17 -0.91 1.21
C THR A 187 9.78 -2.26 0.84
N ALA A 188 9.48 -2.81 -0.33
CA ALA A 188 10.07 -4.07 -0.78
C ALA A 188 11.61 -3.97 -0.96
N GLU A 189 12.12 -2.86 -1.47
CA GLU A 189 13.56 -2.60 -1.58
C GLU A 189 14.23 -2.54 -0.21
N HIS A 190 13.60 -1.89 0.77
CA HIS A 190 14.06 -1.79 2.15
C HIS A 190 14.18 -3.18 2.80
N GLU A 191 13.11 -3.98 2.75
CA GLU A 191 13.14 -5.34 3.32
C GLU A 191 14.14 -6.25 2.62
N LEU A 192 14.29 -6.11 1.29
CA LEU A 192 15.33 -6.84 0.56
C LEU A 192 16.73 -6.34 0.92
N GLY A 193 16.90 -5.06 1.27
CA GLY A 193 18.13 -4.53 1.84
C GLY A 193 18.50 -5.21 3.16
N HIS A 194 17.52 -5.43 4.05
CA HIS A 194 17.72 -6.26 5.24
C HIS A 194 18.06 -7.72 4.89
N ALA A 195 17.40 -8.30 3.89
CA ALA A 195 17.72 -9.65 3.42
C ALA A 195 19.12 -9.75 2.78
N ILE A 196 19.69 -8.65 2.29
CA ILE A 196 21.09 -8.56 1.85
C ILE A 196 22.05 -8.47 3.06
N GLY A 197 21.57 -8.00 4.22
CA GLY A 197 22.35 -7.80 5.44
C GLY A 197 22.69 -6.35 5.75
N LEU A 198 21.94 -5.39 5.19
CA LEU A 198 22.04 -3.99 5.56
C LEU A 198 21.24 -3.71 6.84
N ASP A 199 21.79 -2.89 7.72
CA ASP A 199 21.08 -2.31 8.86
C ASP A 199 20.41 -0.97 8.48
N HIS A 200 19.55 -0.45 9.34
CA HIS A 200 18.94 0.86 9.16
C HIS A 200 19.97 1.99 9.05
N LYS A 201 19.63 3.00 8.25
CA LYS A 201 20.36 4.26 8.09
C LYS A 201 19.44 5.46 8.17
N ASP A 202 19.22 5.95 9.39
CA ASP A 202 18.31 7.09 9.64
C ASP A 202 18.99 8.47 9.55
N ASN A 203 20.31 8.52 9.40
CA ASN A 203 21.07 9.78 9.42
C ASN A 203 21.33 10.37 8.02
N GLN A 204 20.73 9.79 6.97
CA GLN A 204 20.88 10.20 5.58
C GLN A 204 19.75 9.62 4.73
N THR A 205 19.47 10.26 3.59
CA THR A 205 18.60 9.68 2.56
C THR A 205 19.13 8.31 2.14
N SER A 206 18.29 7.30 2.31
CA SER A 206 18.63 5.89 2.12
C SER A 206 17.34 5.08 1.94
N VAL A 207 17.41 4.00 1.17
CA VAL A 207 16.31 3.02 1.17
C VAL A 207 16.19 2.32 2.52
N MET A 208 17.27 2.30 3.31
CA MET A 208 17.34 1.72 4.65
C MET A 208 16.93 2.68 5.76
N GLU A 209 16.32 3.84 5.44
CA GLU A 209 15.68 4.66 6.47
C GLU A 209 14.54 3.86 7.12
N SER A 210 14.52 3.79 8.45
CA SER A 210 13.46 3.10 9.20
C SER A 210 12.08 3.74 8.98
N ALA A 211 12.01 5.01 8.56
CA ALA A 211 10.75 5.74 8.41
C ALA A 211 10.26 5.83 6.96
N GLY A 212 9.04 5.33 6.73
CA GLY A 212 8.13 5.83 5.70
C GLY A 212 8.40 5.47 4.23
N SER A 213 9.37 4.61 3.90
CA SER A 213 9.61 4.15 2.50
C SER A 213 9.65 5.30 1.48
N ASN A 214 10.21 6.45 1.88
CA ASN A 214 10.14 7.69 1.11
C ASN A 214 11.13 7.73 -0.06
N HIS A 215 12.15 6.88 0.00
CA HIS A 215 13.26 6.84 -0.95
C HIS A 215 13.54 5.41 -1.36
N GLY A 216 13.77 5.20 -2.65
CA GLY A 216 14.32 3.94 -3.16
C GLY A 216 15.83 3.85 -2.96
N ILE A 217 16.47 2.84 -3.56
CA ILE A 217 17.91 2.57 -3.44
C ILE A 217 18.78 3.81 -3.75
N GLN A 218 19.65 4.18 -2.83
CA GLN A 218 20.62 5.28 -2.96
C GLN A 218 22.05 4.78 -3.13
N GLN A 219 22.95 5.64 -3.62
CA GLN A 219 24.36 5.28 -3.80
C GLN A 219 25.03 4.79 -2.50
N ALA A 220 24.67 5.37 -1.36
CA ALA A 220 25.23 4.96 -0.09
C ALA A 220 24.78 3.55 0.36
N ASP A 221 23.65 3.07 -0.14
CA ASP A 221 23.16 1.71 0.09
C ASP A 221 23.96 0.72 -0.77
N ILE A 222 24.19 1.08 -2.04
CA ILE A 222 25.05 0.34 -2.97
C ILE A 222 26.47 0.19 -2.41
N ASP A 223 27.06 1.30 -1.93
CA ASP A 223 28.41 1.30 -1.36
C ASP A 223 28.49 0.41 -0.10
N ALA A 224 27.44 0.40 0.73
CA ALA A 224 27.35 -0.47 1.89
C ALA A 224 27.29 -1.96 1.52
N VAL A 225 26.51 -2.33 0.49
CA VAL A 225 26.49 -3.70 -0.04
C VAL A 225 27.86 -4.10 -0.57
N VAL A 226 28.50 -3.25 -1.37
CA VAL A 226 29.85 -3.55 -1.90
C VAL A 226 30.83 -3.75 -0.75
N GLN A 227 30.81 -2.90 0.27
CA GLN A 227 31.67 -3.05 1.44
C GLN A 227 31.41 -4.36 2.19
N LEU A 228 30.14 -4.74 2.35
CA LEU A 228 29.71 -5.95 3.05
C LEU A 228 30.25 -7.24 2.39
N TYR A 229 30.33 -7.26 1.05
CA TYR A 229 30.69 -8.46 0.28
C TYR A 229 32.09 -8.44 -0.36
N THR A 230 32.88 -7.38 -0.13
CA THR A 230 34.29 -7.30 -0.57
C THR A 230 35.30 -7.51 0.57
N THR A 231 34.83 -7.57 1.81
CA THR A 231 35.68 -7.81 2.98
C THR A 231 35.93 -9.32 3.14
N TYR A 232 37.19 -9.73 2.97
CA TYR A 232 37.68 -11.11 3.07
C TYR A 232 37.86 -11.58 4.52
#